data_AF-A0A7W9GH33-F1
#
_entry.id   AF-A0A7W9GH33-F1
#
_cell.length_a   1.000
_cell.length_b   1.000
_cell.length_c   1.000
_cell.angle_alpha   90.00
_cell.angle_beta   90.00
_cell.angle_gamma   90.00
#
_symmetry.space_group_name_H-M   'P 1'
#
loop_
_entity.id
_entity.type
_entity.pdbx_description
1 polymer ?
#
loop_
_entity_poly.entity_id
_entity_poly.type
_entity_poly.pdbx_seq_one_letter_code
_entity_poly.pdbx_strand_id
1 'polypeptide(L)'
;MRVRIERSGGFAGIEEAVGEYDTDDLPEQEAAKVYEALSAIDAATAEGASGEVGADLMTYRIIVGNGAGRVYTVSDDPSSKAADPLAVLLRPSA
;
A
#
# COMPACT_ATOMS: atom_id res chain seq x y z
N MET A 1 -4.44 13.88 4.15
CA MET A 1 -3.78 13.33 2.94
C MET A 1 -4.54 12.07 2.53
N ARG A 2 -5.00 11.97 1.27
CA ARG A 2 -5.80 10.81 0.84
C ARG A 2 -4.94 9.60 0.46
N VAL A 3 -5.29 8.43 0.95
CA VAL A 3 -4.67 7.14 0.61
C VAL A 3 -5.74 6.25 0.00
N ARG A 4 -5.46 5.71 -1.20
CA ARG A 4 -6.28 4.72 -1.88
C ARG A 4 -5.44 3.48 -2.15
N ILE A 5 -6.00 2.31 -1.88
CA ILE A 5 -5.33 1.02 -2.03
C ILE A 5 -6.19 0.17 -2.95
N GLU A 6 -5.61 -0.23 -4.06
CA GLU A 6 -6.22 -1.12 -5.02
C GLU A 6 -5.46 -2.44 -4.99
N ARG A 7 -6.16 -3.57 -4.99
CA ARG A 7 -5.55 -4.89 -5.20
C ARG A 7 -5.76 -5.29 -6.65
N SER A 8 -4.71 -5.82 -7.24
CA SER A 8 -4.66 -6.30 -8.61
C SER A 8 -3.95 -7.65 -8.67
N GLY A 9 -4.46 -8.61 -9.43
CA GLY A 9 -3.76 -9.89 -9.67
C GLY A 9 -4.46 -11.12 -9.10
N GLY A 10 -3.72 -12.22 -9.03
CA GLY A 10 -4.29 -13.56 -8.91
C GLY A 10 -4.85 -14.08 -10.24
N PHE A 11 -5.13 -15.39 -10.30
CA PHE A 11 -5.51 -16.11 -11.51
C PHE A 11 -6.70 -15.51 -12.31
N ALA A 12 -7.57 -14.74 -11.63
CA ALA A 12 -8.75 -14.13 -12.23
C ALA A 12 -8.52 -12.70 -12.76
N GLY A 13 -7.33 -12.12 -12.59
CA GLY A 13 -7.02 -10.76 -13.07
C GLY A 13 -7.89 -9.69 -12.43
N ILE A 14 -8.18 -9.83 -11.13
CA ILE A 14 -9.10 -8.94 -10.41
C ILE A 14 -8.43 -7.58 -10.23
N GLU A 15 -9.19 -6.50 -10.37
CA GLU A 15 -8.81 -5.14 -9.98
C GLU A 15 -9.91 -4.59 -9.06
N GLU A 16 -9.61 -4.38 -7.78
CA GLU A 16 -10.60 -3.94 -6.78
C GLU A 16 -9.99 -2.94 -5.80
N ALA A 17 -10.71 -1.86 -5.49
CA ALA A 17 -10.35 -0.95 -4.41
C ALA A 17 -10.65 -1.61 -3.06
N VAL A 18 -9.61 -1.82 -2.24
CA VAL A 18 -9.72 -2.47 -0.91
C VAL A 18 -9.63 -1.50 0.26
N GLY A 19 -9.24 -0.25 -0.01
CA GLY A 19 -9.24 0.80 0.99
C GLY A 19 -9.18 2.18 0.36
N GLU A 20 -9.95 3.13 0.89
CA GLU A 20 -9.84 4.56 0.55
C GLU A 20 -10.15 5.36 1.82
N TYR A 21 -9.20 6.17 2.27
CA TYR A 21 -9.35 6.98 3.49
C TYR A 21 -8.52 8.26 3.39
N ASP A 22 -8.89 9.27 4.17
CA ASP A 22 -8.10 10.49 4.33
C ASP A 22 -7.43 10.49 5.69
N THR A 23 -6.11 10.69 5.74
CA THR A 23 -5.37 10.75 7.01
C THR A 23 -5.73 11.97 7.84
N ASP A 24 -6.35 13.00 7.26
CA ASP A 24 -6.88 14.14 8.02
C ASP A 24 -8.16 13.77 8.80
N ASP A 25 -8.83 12.68 8.44
CA ASP A 25 -10.02 12.16 9.14
C ASP A 25 -9.64 11.13 10.23
N LEU A 26 -8.38 10.68 10.25
CA LEU A 26 -7.88 9.70 11.21
C LEU A 26 -7.39 10.39 12.51
N PRO A 27 -7.46 9.68 13.65
CA PRO A 27 -6.78 10.10 14.87
C PRO A 27 -5.28 10.33 14.62
N GLU A 28 -4.68 11.33 15.26
CA GLU A 28 -3.26 11.70 15.06
C GLU A 28 -2.30 10.51 15.22
N GLN A 29 -2.60 9.59 16.16
CA GLN A 29 -1.81 8.38 16.38
C GLN A 29 -1.90 7.38 15.22
N GLU A 30 -3.07 7.24 14.59
CA GLU A 30 -3.24 6.36 13.43
C GLU A 30 -2.68 7.01 12.17
N ALA A 31 -2.87 8.32 12.01
CA ALA A 31 -2.26 9.09 10.93
C ALA A 31 -0.73 8.95 10.96
N ALA A 32 -0.11 9.04 12.15
CA ALA A 32 1.33 8.82 12.32
C ALA A 32 1.78 7.43 11.83
N LYS A 33 1.06 6.36 12.19
CA LYS A 33 1.36 5.00 11.72
C LYS A 33 1.24 4.88 10.20
N VAL A 34 0.24 5.52 9.60
CA VAL A 34 0.09 5.57 8.14
C VAL A 34 1.29 6.26 7.49
N TYR A 35 1.75 7.40 8.04
CA TYR A 35 2.94 8.08 7.53
C TYR A 35 4.21 7.23 7.66
N GLU A 36 4.39 6.56 8.79
CA GLU A 36 5.53 5.65 9.00
C GLU A 36 5.51 4.47 8.02
N ALA A 37 4.34 3.85 7.83
CA ALA A 37 4.17 2.76 6.88
C ALA A 37 4.45 3.19 5.44
N LEU A 38 3.96 4.36 5.03
CA LEU A 38 4.25 4.93 3.71
C LEU A 38 5.74 5.22 3.52
N SER A 39 6.42 5.73 4.54
CA SER A 39 7.86 5.96 4.49
C SER A 39 8.66 4.66 4.38
N ALA A 40 8.22 3.59 5.05
CA ALA A 40 8.85 2.28 4.95
C ALA A 40 8.65 1.67 3.55
N ILE A 41 7.48 1.83 2.95
CA ILE A 41 7.20 1.39 1.57
C ILE A 41 8.04 2.19 0.56
N ASP A 42 8.17 3.51 0.73
CA ASP A 42 9.04 4.34 -0.12
C ASP A 42 10.50 3.87 -0.05
N ALA A 43 11.00 3.59 1.16
CA ALA A 43 12.35 3.05 1.34
C ALA A 43 12.51 1.66 0.70
N ALA A 44 11.56 0.75 0.89
CA ALA A 44 11.60 -0.58 0.30
C ALA A 44 11.55 -0.55 -1.23
N THR A 45 10.71 0.31 -1.82
CA THR A 45 10.65 0.49 -3.27
C THR A 45 11.91 1.15 -3.84
N ALA A 46 12.50 2.12 -3.13
CA ALA A 46 13.78 2.72 -3.51
C ALA A 46 14.97 1.74 -3.46
N GLU A 47 14.95 0.77 -2.54
CA GLU A 47 15.96 -0.30 -2.45
C GLU A 47 15.80 -1.38 -3.54
N GLY A 48 14.84 -1.24 -4.46
CA GLY A 48 14.63 -2.18 -5.55
C GLY A 48 13.82 -3.41 -5.16
N ALA A 49 13.01 -3.34 -4.08
CA ALA A 49 12.07 -4.40 -3.71
C ALA A 49 10.88 -4.54 -4.67
N SER A 50 10.92 -3.91 -5.85
CA SER A 50 10.12 -4.30 -7.02
C SER A 50 10.72 -5.54 -7.71
N GLY A 51 11.22 -6.50 -6.92
CA GLY A 51 11.62 -7.81 -7.41
C GLY A 51 10.43 -8.44 -8.12
N GLU A 52 10.71 -9.12 -9.23
CA GLU A 52 9.73 -9.74 -10.14
C GLU A 52 8.45 -10.16 -9.41
N VAL A 53 7.41 -9.34 -9.56
CA VAL A 53 6.08 -9.66 -9.03
C VAL A 53 5.62 -10.88 -9.82
N GLY A 54 5.80 -12.06 -9.24
CA GLY A 54 5.33 -13.30 -9.85
C GLY A 54 3.84 -13.13 -10.21
N ALA A 55 3.47 -13.52 -11.43
CA ALA A 55 2.11 -13.34 -11.95
C ALA A 55 1.03 -14.02 -11.07
N ASP A 56 1.46 -14.93 -10.19
CA ASP A 56 0.64 -15.67 -9.25
C ASP A 56 0.33 -14.90 -7.95
N LEU A 57 1.07 -13.84 -7.64
CA LEU A 57 0.90 -13.07 -6.41
C LEU A 57 -0.10 -11.93 -6.59
N MET A 58 -0.87 -11.67 -5.53
CA MET A 58 -1.66 -10.44 -5.45
C MET A 58 -0.70 -9.25 -5.36
N THR A 59 -1.05 -8.18 -6.05
CA THR A 59 -0.33 -6.92 -6.07
C THR A 59 -1.22 -5.85 -5.49
N TYR A 60 -0.66 -4.96 -4.69
CA TYR A 60 -1.34 -3.80 -4.13
C TYR A 60 -0.74 -2.53 -4.71
N ARG A 61 -1.61 -1.68 -5.23
CA ARG A 61 -1.30 -0.35 -5.71
C ARG A 61 -1.78 0.67 -4.69
N ILE A 62 -0.83 1.34 -4.05
CA ILE A 62 -1.10 2.38 -3.04
C ILE A 62 -0.92 3.73 -3.70
N ILE A 63 -1.97 4.53 -3.72
CA ILE A 63 -2.03 5.86 -4.33
C ILE A 63 -2.17 6.87 -3.20
N VAL A 64 -1.20 7.76 -3.07
CA VAL A 64 -1.15 8.78 -2.01
C VAL A 64 -1.28 10.16 -2.62
N GLY A 65 -2.38 10.85 -2.31
CA GLY A 65 -2.71 12.20 -2.76
C GLY A 65 -4.03 12.27 -3.54
N ASN A 66 -4.45 13.49 -3.88
CA ASN A 66 -5.60 13.73 -4.74
C ASN A 66 -5.17 13.77 -6.22
N GLY A 67 -5.32 12.67 -6.95
CA GLY A 67 -5.06 12.62 -8.41
C GLY A 67 -3.69 12.00 -8.76
N ALA A 68 -2.79 12.78 -9.40
CA ALA A 68 -1.44 12.35 -9.81
C ALA A 68 -0.46 12.24 -8.62
N GLY A 69 -0.95 11.65 -7.53
CA GLY A 69 -0.20 11.41 -6.31
C GLY A 69 0.92 10.39 -6.48
N ARG A 70 1.61 10.11 -5.37
CA ARG A 70 2.68 9.10 -5.36
C ARG A 70 2.05 7.72 -5.42
N VAL A 71 2.53 6.87 -6.32
CA VAL A 71 2.01 5.53 -6.53
C VAL A 71 3.08 4.53 -6.15
N TYR A 72 2.76 3.62 -5.25
CA TYR A 72 3.60 2.49 -4.87
C TYR A 72 2.94 1.19 -5.32
N THR A 73 3.74 0.27 -5.84
CA THR A 73 3.31 -1.07 -6.21
C THR A 73 4.06 -2.06 -5.35
N VAL A 74 3.32 -2.88 -4.60
CA VAL A 74 3.85 -3.82 -3.61
C VAL A 74 3.14 -5.16 -3.76
N SER A 75 3.89 -6.26 -3.79
CA SER A 75 3.36 -7.62 -3.83
C SER A 75 2.88 -8.06 -2.44
N ASP A 76 1.92 -8.97 -2.40
CA ASP A 76 1.52 -9.74 -1.20
C ASP A 76 2.58 -10.79 -0.79
N ASP A 77 3.85 -10.53 -1.08
CA ASP A 77 4.92 -11.43 -0.66
C ASP A 77 5.24 -11.17 0.82
N PRO A 78 5.03 -12.14 1.72
CA PRO A 78 5.30 -11.96 3.14
C PRO A 78 6.79 -11.81 3.47
N SER A 79 7.68 -12.15 2.52
CA SER A 79 9.14 -11.99 2.67
C SER A 79 9.60 -10.58 2.29
N SER A 80 8.74 -9.78 1.67
CA SER A 80 9.03 -8.40 1.28
C SER A 80 9.12 -7.50 2.50
N LYS A 81 10.09 -6.58 2.48
CA LYS A 81 10.20 -5.51 3.49
C LYS A 81 8.94 -4.63 3.56
N ALA A 82 8.09 -4.67 2.54
CA ALA A 82 6.85 -3.92 2.48
C ALA A 82 5.62 -4.67 3.06
N ALA A 83 5.75 -5.94 3.47
CA ALA A 83 4.60 -6.73 3.93
C ALA A 83 3.96 -6.17 5.21
N ASP A 84 4.78 -5.86 6.22
CA ASP A 84 4.31 -5.28 7.49
C ASP A 84 3.66 -3.88 7.32
N PRO A 85 4.29 -2.91 6.62
CA PRO A 85 3.65 -1.62 6.40
C PRO A 85 2.41 -1.72 5.50
N LEU A 86 2.36 -2.64 4.54
CA LEU A 86 1.15 -2.89 3.74
C LEU A 86 -0.01 -3.37 4.63
N ALA A 87 0.24 -4.26 5.59
CA ALA A 87 -0.78 -4.73 6.52
C ALA A 87 -1.36 -3.60 7.39
N VAL A 88 -0.52 -2.65 7.83
CA VAL A 88 -0.96 -1.43 8.53
C VAL A 88 -1.91 -0.60 7.66
N LEU A 89 -1.54 -0.38 6.39
CA LEU A 89 -2.33 0.43 5.47
C LEU A 89 -3.68 -0.21 5.08
N LEU A 90 -3.77 -1.55 5.09
CA LEU A 90 -5.00 -2.29 4.82
C LEU A 90 -5.96 -2.34 6.02
N ARG A 91 -5.50 -1.98 7.22
CA ARG A 91 -6.32 -1.97 8.45
C ARG A 91 -6.09 -0.69 9.26
N PRO A 92 -6.39 0.50 8.71
CA PRO A 92 -6.46 1.70 9.54
C PRO A 92 -7.59 1.46 10.56
N SER A 93 -7.27 1.45 11.85
CA SER A 93 -8.29 1.20 12.87
C SER A 93 -9.11 2.48 12.99
N ALA A 94 -10.36 2.45 12.51
CA ALA A 94 -11.35 3.50 12.75
C ALA A 94 -11.86 3.43 14.20
#